data_AF-A0A0B4CGC7-F1
#
_entry.id   AF-A0A0B4CGC7-F1
#
_cell.length_a   1.000
_cell.length_b   1.000
_cell.length_c   1.000
_cell.angle_alpha   90.00
_cell.angle_beta   90.00
_cell.angle_gamma   90.00
#
_symmetry.space_group_name_H-M   'P 1'
#
loop_
_entity.id
_entity.type
_entity.pdbx_description
1 polymer ?
#
loop_
_entity_poly.entity_id
_entity_poly.type
_entity_poly.pdbx_seq_one_letter_code
_entity_poly.pdbx_strand_id
1 'polypeptide(L)'
;MNGSFSGPSFGGRGFGSGSFAAGSAGMWEAMENLRASFEQRTGPRMGRGDVRAAVLALLSEQPMHGYQIIQEIEQRSDGAWKPSAGSVYPTLQMLADEGLIVAEEANGRKTYALTDAGRAEAEASSDRPAPWETPGQRDGGRMSALPKAGFALAQAVGQVGRTGTPEQVQSAVEILDEARRRVYALLAQG
;
A
#
# COMPACT_ATOMS: atom_id res chain seq x y z
N MET A 1 37.76 16.45 62.01
CA MET A 1 37.06 17.69 62.42
C MET A 1 37.68 18.85 61.67
N ASN A 2 36.82 19.70 61.10
CA ASN A 2 37.05 20.99 60.43
C ASN A 2 37.87 20.93 59.12
N GLY A 3 37.42 21.38 57.94
CA GLY A 3 36.34 22.30 57.60
C GLY A 3 36.95 23.51 56.88
N SER A 4 36.71 23.66 55.57
CA SER A 4 36.86 24.93 54.85
C SER A 4 35.99 24.92 53.59
N PHE A 5 35.07 25.88 53.59
CA PHE A 5 34.14 26.25 52.53
C PHE A 5 34.87 26.92 51.37
N SER A 6 34.51 26.58 50.14
CA SER A 6 34.66 27.44 48.96
C SER A 6 33.44 27.24 48.07
N GLY A 7 32.57 28.25 47.98
CA GLY A 7 31.61 28.37 46.89
C GLY A 7 32.35 28.62 45.57
N PRO A 8 31.68 28.49 44.41
CA PRO A 8 31.25 29.76 43.80
C PRO A 8 29.96 29.71 42.96
N SER A 9 29.32 30.88 42.94
CA SER A 9 28.81 31.62 41.78
C SER A 9 27.66 31.05 40.94
N PHE A 10 26.49 31.69 41.13
CA PHE A 10 25.48 31.84 40.08
C PHE A 10 26.01 32.77 39.00
N GLY A 11 26.01 32.31 37.74
CA GLY A 11 26.33 33.15 36.60
C GLY A 11 25.86 32.56 35.28
N GLY A 12 24.87 33.22 34.66
CA GLY A 12 24.73 33.26 33.20
C GLY A 12 23.76 32.28 32.56
N ARG A 13 22.51 32.71 32.39
CA ARG A 13 21.65 32.26 31.28
C ARG A 13 22.33 32.61 29.95
N GLY A 14 22.88 31.61 29.28
CA GLY A 14 23.33 31.70 27.88
C GLY A 14 22.36 30.96 26.99
N PHE A 15 21.54 31.69 26.23
CA PHE A 15 20.82 31.15 25.08
C PHE A 15 21.86 30.75 24.03
N GLY A 16 22.06 29.44 23.84
CA GLY A 16 22.94 28.87 22.83
C GLY A 16 22.15 28.00 21.87
N SER A 17 21.92 28.54 20.68
CA SER A 17 21.38 27.92 19.46
C SER A 17 21.79 26.45 19.28
N GLY A 18 20.89 25.54 19.63
CA GLY A 18 21.05 24.11 19.39
C GLY A 18 20.11 23.63 18.28
N SER A 19 20.68 22.91 17.31
CA SER A 19 20.01 21.82 16.60
C SER A 19 18.94 22.17 15.54
N PHE A 20 19.39 22.58 14.35
CA PHE A 20 18.57 22.50 13.13
C PHE A 20 19.07 21.44 12.12
N ALA A 21 20.26 20.85 12.32
CA ALA A 21 20.84 19.88 11.39
C ALA A 21 20.60 18.41 11.79
N ALA A 22 20.34 18.11 13.07
CA ALA A 22 20.13 16.72 13.54
C ALA A 22 18.67 16.24 13.39
N GLY A 23 17.72 17.13 13.12
CA GLY A 23 16.30 16.79 12.98
C GLY A 23 15.89 16.32 11.58
N SER A 24 16.62 16.69 10.53
CA SER A 24 16.24 16.40 9.14
C SER A 24 16.56 14.96 8.72
N ALA A 25 17.67 14.38 9.22
CA ALA A 25 18.04 12.99 8.95
C ALA A 25 17.11 12.00 9.64
N GLY A 26 16.76 12.25 10.92
CA GLY A 26 15.81 11.40 11.65
C GLY A 26 14.38 11.47 11.10
N MET A 27 13.95 12.63 10.58
CA MET A 27 12.66 12.74 9.89
C MET A 27 12.66 12.08 8.51
N TRP A 28 13.78 12.09 7.79
CA TRP A 28 13.92 11.36 6.52
C TRP A 28 13.89 9.85 6.72
N GLU A 29 14.61 9.34 7.71
CA GLU A 29 14.62 7.92 8.07
C GLU A 29 13.28 7.45 8.63
N ALA A 30 12.59 8.30 9.40
CA ALA A 30 11.21 8.05 9.81
C ALA A 30 10.25 8.01 8.60
N MET A 31 10.44 8.88 7.60
CA MET A 31 9.62 8.91 6.38
C MET A 31 9.92 7.72 5.44
N GLU A 32 11.18 7.27 5.38
CA GLU A 32 11.62 6.06 4.65
C GLU A 32 11.05 4.79 5.30
N ASN A 33 11.09 4.70 6.64
CA ASN A 33 10.47 3.61 7.38
C ASN A 33 8.94 3.62 7.25
N LEU A 34 8.32 4.80 7.19
CA LEU A 34 6.90 4.95 6.88
C LEU A 34 6.61 4.44 5.46
N ARG A 35 7.42 4.85 4.47
CA ARG A 35 7.32 4.43 3.07
C ARG A 35 7.45 2.93 2.91
N ALA A 36 8.44 2.31 3.55
CA ALA A 36 8.61 0.86 3.57
C ALA A 36 7.42 0.13 4.23
N SER A 37 6.84 0.75 5.27
CA SER A 37 5.62 0.25 5.93
C SER A 37 4.36 0.36 5.06
N PHE A 38 4.33 1.32 4.11
CA PHE A 38 3.26 1.50 3.14
C PHE A 38 3.42 0.61 1.91
N GLU A 39 4.65 0.39 1.42
CA GLU A 39 4.94 -0.58 0.34
C GLU A 39 4.66 -2.03 0.78
N GLN A 40 4.74 -2.33 2.09
CA GLN A 40 4.45 -3.66 2.64
C GLN A 40 2.97 -3.94 2.98
N ARG A 41 2.07 -2.97 2.77
CA ARG A 41 0.62 -3.20 2.87
C ARG A 41 -0.04 -3.05 1.50
N THR A 42 0.31 -3.97 0.61
CA THR A 42 -0.68 -4.49 -0.34
C THR A 42 -1.93 -4.90 0.44
N GLY A 43 -3.11 -4.77 -0.17
CA GLY A 43 -4.42 -5.04 0.43
C GLY A 43 -4.48 -6.35 1.23
N PRO A 44 -5.56 -6.59 1.99
CA PRO A 44 -5.63 -7.71 2.94
C PRO A 44 -5.11 -8.98 2.28
N ARG A 45 -4.22 -9.69 2.97
CA ARG A 45 -3.58 -10.91 2.45
C ARG A 45 -4.68 -11.93 2.16
N MET A 46 -5.14 -11.93 0.91
CA MET A 46 -6.11 -12.90 0.43
C MET A 46 -5.45 -14.28 0.45
N GLY A 47 -6.21 -15.25 0.96
CA GLY A 47 -5.72 -16.60 1.18
C GLY A 47 -5.57 -17.36 -0.14
N ARG A 48 -4.97 -18.55 -0.08
CA ARG A 48 -4.90 -19.45 -1.25
C ARG A 48 -6.29 -19.76 -1.85
N GLY A 49 -7.33 -19.80 -1.01
CA GLY A 49 -8.72 -20.02 -1.44
C GLY A 49 -9.25 -18.91 -2.35
N ASP A 50 -8.93 -17.65 -2.06
CA ASP A 50 -9.35 -16.50 -2.87
C ASP A 50 -8.65 -16.50 -4.23
N VAL A 51 -7.35 -16.82 -4.26
CA VAL A 51 -6.58 -16.94 -5.51
C VAL A 51 -7.14 -18.06 -6.38
N ARG A 52 -7.49 -19.21 -5.80
CA ARG A 52 -8.10 -20.34 -6.52
C ARG A 52 -9.41 -19.91 -7.17
N ALA A 53 -10.33 -19.32 -6.40
CA ALA A 53 -11.63 -18.88 -6.90
C ALA A 53 -11.50 -17.83 -8.01
N ALA A 54 -10.57 -16.89 -7.85
CA ALA A 54 -10.29 -15.87 -8.87
C ALA A 54 -9.77 -16.46 -10.17
N VAL A 55 -8.84 -17.43 -10.10
CA VAL A 55 -8.31 -18.12 -11.28
C VAL A 55 -9.42 -18.87 -12.01
N LEU A 56 -10.25 -19.64 -11.30
CA LEU A 56 -11.35 -20.39 -11.92
C LEU A 56 -12.37 -19.47 -12.58
N ALA A 57 -12.73 -18.36 -11.93
CA ALA A 57 -13.64 -17.38 -12.48
C ALA A 57 -13.09 -16.76 -13.79
N LEU A 58 -11.83 -16.30 -13.81
CA LEU A 58 -11.23 -15.74 -15.03
C LEU A 58 -11.12 -16.77 -16.16
N LEU A 59 -10.69 -17.98 -15.85
CA LEU A 59 -10.51 -19.04 -16.86
C LEU A 59 -11.85 -19.59 -17.38
N SER A 60 -12.96 -19.33 -16.68
CA SER A 60 -14.31 -19.62 -17.18
C SER A 60 -14.73 -18.69 -18.32
N GLU A 61 -14.14 -17.50 -18.39
CA GLU A 61 -14.41 -16.53 -19.46
C GLU A 61 -13.56 -16.81 -20.69
N GLN A 62 -12.26 -17.06 -20.50
CA GLN A 62 -11.34 -17.38 -21.60
C GLN A 62 -10.02 -17.98 -21.08
N PRO A 63 -9.28 -18.72 -21.93
CA PRO A 63 -7.91 -19.11 -21.63
C PRO A 63 -7.00 -17.90 -21.43
N MET A 64 -6.10 -17.96 -20.45
CA MET A 64 -5.21 -16.84 -20.10
C MET A 64 -3.80 -17.28 -19.73
N HIS A 65 -2.84 -16.37 -19.88
CA HIS A 65 -1.50 -16.53 -19.31
C HIS A 65 -1.48 -16.22 -17.82
N GLY A 66 -0.55 -16.84 -17.07
CA GLY A 66 -0.44 -16.62 -15.61
C GLY A 66 -0.23 -15.16 -15.21
N TYR A 67 0.51 -14.38 -16.02
CA TYR A 67 0.67 -12.94 -15.78
C TYR A 67 -0.61 -12.13 -16.10
N GLN A 68 -1.34 -12.54 -17.14
CA GLN A 68 -2.60 -11.90 -17.51
C GLN A 68 -3.65 -12.09 -16.41
N ILE A 69 -3.69 -13.28 -15.79
CA ILE A 69 -4.52 -13.55 -14.60
C ILE A 69 -4.22 -12.55 -13.47
N ILE A 70 -2.94 -12.29 -13.17
CA ILE A 70 -2.55 -11.31 -12.13
C ILE A 70 -3.06 -9.91 -12.48
N GLN A 71 -2.91 -9.50 -13.75
CA GLN A 71 -3.33 -8.18 -14.22
C GLN A 71 -4.87 -8.02 -14.19
N GLU A 72 -5.61 -9.03 -14.63
CA GLU A 72 -7.07 -9.03 -14.60
C GLU A 72 -7.61 -8.93 -13.18
N ILE A 73 -7.02 -9.65 -12.22
CA ILE A 73 -7.41 -9.56 -10.81
C ILE A 73 -7.15 -8.15 -10.25
N GLU A 74 -6.00 -7.56 -10.55
CA GLU A 74 -5.69 -6.17 -10.15
C GLU A 74 -6.65 -5.17 -10.79
N GLN A 75 -6.98 -5.35 -12.07
CA GLN A 75 -7.86 -4.44 -12.79
C GLN A 75 -9.30 -4.52 -12.27
N ARG A 76 -9.85 -5.72 -12.09
CA ARG A 76 -11.24 -5.92 -11.64
C ARG A 76 -11.46 -5.58 -10.18
N SER A 77 -10.38 -5.55 -9.39
CA SER A 77 -10.40 -5.09 -8.01
C SER A 77 -10.12 -3.59 -7.88
N ASP A 78 -10.04 -2.82 -8.97
CA ASP A 78 -9.64 -1.41 -8.98
C ASP A 78 -8.32 -1.16 -8.22
N GLY A 79 -7.39 -2.11 -8.31
CA GLY A 79 -6.11 -2.10 -7.62
C GLY A 79 -6.16 -2.47 -6.14
N ALA A 80 -7.33 -2.80 -5.58
CA ALA A 80 -7.46 -3.21 -4.18
C ALA A 80 -6.74 -4.53 -3.89
N TRP A 81 -6.62 -5.40 -4.89
CA TRP A 81 -5.97 -6.69 -4.77
C TRP A 81 -5.12 -7.04 -5.98
N LYS A 82 -3.81 -7.15 -5.77
CA LYS A 82 -2.86 -7.70 -6.75
C LYS A 82 -2.19 -8.94 -6.18
N PRO A 83 -2.56 -10.16 -6.62
CA PRO A 83 -1.92 -11.37 -6.14
C PRO A 83 -0.47 -11.44 -6.63
N SER A 84 0.42 -11.98 -5.81
CA SER A 84 1.83 -12.14 -6.20
C SER A 84 1.99 -13.33 -7.14
N ALA A 85 3.03 -13.31 -7.98
CA ALA A 85 3.43 -14.47 -8.78
C ALA A 85 3.61 -15.74 -7.90
N GLY A 86 4.21 -15.58 -6.71
CA GLY A 86 4.39 -16.67 -5.74
C GLY A 86 3.10 -17.21 -5.12
N SER A 87 1.96 -16.56 -5.33
CA SER A 87 0.63 -17.09 -4.98
C SER A 87 -0.11 -17.69 -6.18
N VAL A 88 -0.01 -17.06 -7.36
CA VAL A 88 -0.73 -17.49 -8.56
C VAL A 88 -0.13 -18.74 -9.17
N TYR A 89 1.19 -18.80 -9.41
CA TYR A 89 1.79 -19.95 -10.10
C TYR A 89 1.68 -21.26 -9.31
N PRO A 90 1.88 -21.29 -7.98
CA PRO A 90 1.60 -22.50 -7.21
C PRO A 90 0.12 -22.91 -7.23
N THR A 91 -0.80 -21.95 -7.29
CA THR A 91 -2.24 -22.23 -7.39
C THR A 91 -2.59 -22.80 -8.76
N LEU A 92 -1.99 -22.29 -9.84
CA LEU A 92 -2.14 -22.86 -11.18
C LEU A 92 -1.61 -24.30 -11.24
N GLN A 93 -0.46 -24.55 -10.62
CA GLN A 93 0.07 -25.92 -10.53
C GLN A 93 -0.89 -26.84 -9.78
N MET A 94 -1.37 -26.41 -8.61
CA MET A 94 -2.35 -27.16 -7.83
C MET A 94 -3.63 -27.46 -8.62
N LEU A 95 -4.19 -26.48 -9.33
CA LEU A 95 -5.39 -26.67 -10.17
C LEU A 95 -5.12 -27.62 -11.35
N ALA A 96 -3.91 -27.63 -11.90
CA ALA A 96 -3.52 -28.57 -12.94
C ALA A 96 -3.37 -29.99 -12.38
N ASP A 97 -2.78 -30.12 -11.18
CA ASP A 97 -2.65 -31.40 -10.46
C ASP A 97 -4.03 -31.96 -10.05
N GLU A 98 -5.00 -31.10 -9.72
CA GLU A 98 -6.41 -31.44 -9.49
C GLU A 98 -7.17 -31.81 -10.80
N GLY A 99 -6.56 -31.59 -11.97
CA GLY A 99 -7.19 -31.84 -13.27
C GLY A 99 -8.27 -30.82 -13.67
N LEU A 100 -8.33 -29.67 -12.98
CA LEU A 100 -9.32 -28.61 -13.24
C LEU A 100 -8.88 -27.66 -14.37
N ILE A 101 -7.57 -27.54 -14.59
CA ILE A 101 -7.03 -26.77 -15.71
C ILE A 101 -6.04 -27.62 -16.50
N VAL A 102 -5.86 -27.25 -17.77
CA VAL A 102 -4.76 -27.70 -18.62
C VAL A 102 -3.87 -26.51 -18.97
N ALA A 103 -2.58 -26.79 -19.18
CA ALA A 103 -1.62 -25.80 -19.61
C ALA A 103 -1.08 -26.19 -20.99
N GLU A 104 -1.30 -25.34 -21.98
CA GLU A 104 -0.71 -25.47 -23.31
C GLU A 104 0.48 -24.53 -23.44
N GLU A 105 1.61 -25.05 -23.93
CA GLU A 105 2.80 -24.25 -24.13
C GLU A 105 3.01 -23.96 -25.62
N ALA A 106 3.04 -22.68 -25.97
CA ALA A 106 3.35 -22.20 -27.30
C ALA A 106 4.36 -21.06 -27.21
N ASN A 107 5.41 -21.11 -28.03
CA ASN A 107 6.46 -20.08 -28.08
C ASN A 107 7.07 -19.76 -26.69
N GLY A 108 7.27 -20.78 -25.85
CA GLY A 108 7.82 -20.63 -24.49
C GLY A 108 6.90 -19.93 -23.49
N ARG A 109 5.60 -19.81 -23.80
CA ARG A 109 4.59 -19.25 -22.90
C ARG A 109 3.47 -20.26 -22.65
N LYS A 110 3.11 -20.42 -21.38
CA LYS A 110 1.99 -21.27 -20.96
C LYS A 110 0.68 -20.49 -20.96
N THR A 111 -0.32 -21.05 -21.62
CA THR A 111 -1.72 -20.61 -21.57
C THR A 111 -2.51 -21.65 -20.79
N TYR A 112 -3.29 -21.19 -19.82
CA TYR A 112 -4.11 -22.05 -18.98
C TYR A 112 -5.57 -21.99 -19.45
N ALA A 113 -6.25 -23.14 -19.45
CA ALA A 113 -7.67 -23.24 -19.79
C ALA A 113 -8.37 -24.25 -18.87
N LEU A 114 -9.67 -24.05 -18.59
CA LEU A 114 -10.45 -25.02 -17.82
C LEU A 114 -10.65 -26.33 -18.60
N THR A 115 -10.57 -27.44 -17.89
CA THR A 115 -11.11 -28.74 -18.34
C THR A 115 -12.63 -28.77 -18.19
N ASP A 116 -13.28 -29.86 -18.62
CA ASP A 116 -14.70 -30.09 -18.33
C ASP A 116 -14.97 -30.13 -16.82
N ALA A 117 -14.09 -30.77 -16.06
CA ALA A 117 -14.16 -30.78 -14.59
C ALA A 117 -13.98 -29.38 -14.00
N GLY A 118 -13.04 -28.60 -14.52
CA GLY A 118 -12.84 -27.20 -14.13
C GLY A 118 -14.05 -26.31 -14.42
N ARG A 119 -14.71 -26.49 -15.56
CA ARG A 119 -15.96 -25.78 -15.89
C ARG A 119 -17.07 -26.13 -14.91
N ALA A 120 -17.27 -27.41 -14.62
CA ALA A 120 -18.27 -27.84 -13.64
C ALA A 120 -18.00 -27.25 -12.24
N GLU A 121 -16.74 -27.20 -11.80
CA GLU A 121 -16.34 -26.58 -10.53
C GLU A 121 -16.59 -25.06 -10.52
N ALA A 122 -16.30 -24.37 -11.63
CA ALA A 122 -16.55 -22.94 -11.78
C ALA A 122 -18.06 -22.64 -11.75
N GLU A 123 -18.86 -23.44 -12.46
CA GLU A 123 -20.33 -23.35 -12.46
C GLU A 123 -20.93 -23.64 -11.08
N ALA A 124 -20.45 -24.67 -10.38
CA ALA A 124 -20.87 -24.97 -9.01
C ALA A 124 -20.56 -23.85 -8.00
N SER A 125 -19.64 -22.95 -8.37
CA SER A 125 -19.23 -21.80 -7.58
C SER A 125 -19.84 -20.49 -8.07
N SER A 126 -20.64 -20.50 -9.15
CA SER A 126 -21.13 -19.30 -9.84
C SER A 126 -22.07 -18.42 -9.00
N ASP A 127 -22.77 -19.01 -8.03
CA ASP A 127 -23.61 -18.27 -7.08
C ASP A 127 -22.79 -17.45 -6.07
N ARG A 128 -21.48 -17.69 -5.97
CA ARG A 128 -20.60 -16.89 -5.12
C ARG A 128 -20.04 -15.73 -5.93
N PRO A 129 -20.09 -14.49 -5.42
CA PRO A 129 -19.45 -13.36 -6.09
C PRO A 129 -17.96 -13.66 -6.26
N ALA A 130 -17.38 -13.18 -7.36
CA ALA A 130 -15.96 -13.35 -7.57
C ALA A 130 -15.18 -12.68 -6.42
N PRO A 131 -13.95 -13.13 -6.12
CA PRO A 131 -13.22 -12.59 -4.96
C PRO A 131 -12.92 -11.08 -5.07
N TRP A 132 -12.89 -10.53 -6.28
CA TRP A 132 -12.78 -9.08 -6.53
C TRP A 132 -14.11 -8.32 -6.42
N GLU A 133 -15.25 -9.01 -6.41
CA GLU A 133 -16.60 -8.41 -6.31
C GLU A 133 -17.11 -8.30 -4.87
N THR A 134 -16.63 -9.18 -3.96
CA THR A 134 -17.15 -9.28 -2.60
C THR A 134 -16.98 -7.95 -1.84
N PRO A 135 -18.07 -7.24 -1.52
CA PRO A 135 -18.02 -5.95 -0.82
C PRO A 135 -17.75 -6.09 0.68
N GLY A 136 -16.67 -6.79 1.08
CA GLY A 136 -16.25 -6.94 2.48
C GLY A 136 -15.00 -6.14 2.85
N GLN A 137 -14.31 -5.56 1.85
CA GLN A 137 -13.14 -4.69 2.02
C GLN A 137 -13.39 -3.27 1.49
N ARG A 138 -14.66 -2.85 1.42
CA ARG A 138 -15.03 -1.47 1.06
C ARG A 138 -14.66 -0.41 2.11
N ASP A 139 -13.91 -0.76 3.16
CA ASP A 139 -13.14 0.24 3.92
C ASP A 139 -11.83 0.61 3.21
N GLY A 140 -11.29 -0.23 2.31
CA GLY A 140 -10.03 0.01 1.60
C GLY A 140 -10.01 1.24 0.69
N GLY A 141 -11.17 1.67 0.17
CA GLY A 141 -11.27 2.88 -0.67
C GLY A 141 -11.08 4.18 0.12
N ARG A 142 -11.67 4.26 1.32
CA ARG A 142 -11.42 5.38 2.26
C ARG A 142 -10.08 5.22 2.98
N MET A 143 -9.71 3.99 3.30
CA MET A 143 -8.47 3.64 4.01
C MET A 143 -7.22 3.80 3.13
N SER A 144 -7.35 3.87 1.80
CA SER A 144 -6.24 4.19 0.88
C SER A 144 -6.25 5.63 0.37
N ALA A 145 -7.42 6.28 0.26
CA ALA A 145 -7.50 7.64 -0.27
C ALA A 145 -6.82 8.69 0.61
N LEU A 146 -7.06 8.66 1.93
CA LEU A 146 -6.46 9.63 2.86
C LEU A 146 -4.93 9.46 2.97
N PRO A 147 -4.37 8.24 3.13
CA PRO A 147 -2.92 8.06 3.10
C PRO A 147 -2.29 8.43 1.75
N LYS A 148 -2.92 8.09 0.62
CA LYS A 148 -2.42 8.47 -0.72
C LYS A 148 -2.39 9.98 -0.92
N ALA A 149 -3.44 10.69 -0.53
CA ALA A 149 -3.49 12.15 -0.57
C ALA A 149 -2.44 12.77 0.35
N GLY A 150 -2.26 12.23 1.56
CA GLY A 150 -1.22 12.65 2.50
C GLY A 150 0.20 12.46 1.94
N PHE A 151 0.47 11.34 1.28
CA PHE A 151 1.76 11.07 0.64
C PHE A 151 2.05 12.04 -0.52
N ALA A 152 1.08 12.25 -1.40
CA ALA A 152 1.22 13.21 -2.50
C ALA A 152 1.51 14.64 -2.00
N LEU A 153 0.82 15.07 -0.93
CA LEU A 153 1.08 16.34 -0.27
C LEU A 153 2.49 16.39 0.33
N ALA A 154 2.93 15.33 1.04
CA ALA A 154 4.28 15.26 1.61
C ALA A 154 5.37 15.32 0.53
N GLN A 155 5.17 14.67 -0.63
CA GLN A 155 6.08 14.76 -1.77
C GLN A 155 6.18 16.19 -2.30
N ALA A 156 5.06 16.88 -2.48
CA ALA A 156 5.04 18.27 -2.96
C ALA A 156 5.75 19.22 -1.98
N VAL A 157 5.49 19.09 -0.67
CA VAL A 157 6.16 19.87 0.38
C VAL A 157 7.66 19.58 0.41
N GLY A 158 8.05 18.30 0.31
CA GLY A 158 9.45 17.90 0.23
C GLY A 158 10.16 18.46 -1.00
N GLN A 159 9.47 18.59 -2.13
CA GLN A 159 10.01 19.25 -3.33
C GLN A 159 10.23 20.74 -3.08
N VAL A 160 9.27 21.46 -2.49
CA VAL A 160 9.44 22.87 -2.12
C VAL A 160 10.61 23.06 -1.16
N GLY A 161 10.78 22.18 -0.17
CA GLY A 161 11.91 22.25 0.76
C GLY A 161 13.27 22.01 0.12
N ARG A 162 13.35 21.21 -0.96
CA ARG A 162 14.62 20.91 -1.65
C ARG A 162 14.99 21.95 -2.71
N THR A 163 14.02 22.52 -3.42
CA THR A 163 14.27 23.34 -4.62
C THR A 163 13.57 24.70 -4.62
N GLY A 164 12.80 25.03 -3.58
CA GLY A 164 12.00 26.26 -3.52
C GLY A 164 12.77 27.49 -3.06
N THR A 165 12.30 28.68 -3.47
CA THR A 165 12.79 29.97 -2.97
C THR A 165 12.27 30.24 -1.55
N PRO A 166 12.87 31.17 -0.78
CA PRO A 166 12.36 31.56 0.54
C PRO A 166 10.87 31.94 0.54
N GLU A 167 10.41 32.65 -0.49
CA GLU A 167 9.02 33.06 -0.66
C GLU A 167 8.10 31.87 -0.94
N GLN A 168 8.56 30.89 -1.72
CA GLN A 168 7.82 29.66 -2.00
C GLN A 168 7.72 28.76 -0.76
N VAL A 169 8.78 28.69 0.05
CA VAL A 169 8.77 27.98 1.33
C VAL A 169 7.77 28.63 2.29
N GLN A 170 7.79 29.96 2.42
CA GLN A 170 6.85 30.70 3.26
C GLN A 170 5.39 30.49 2.81
N SER A 171 5.14 30.57 1.51
CA SER A 171 3.80 30.32 0.93
C SER A 171 3.33 28.88 1.19
N ALA A 172 4.22 27.90 1.08
CA ALA A 172 3.89 26.50 1.39
C ALA A 172 3.54 26.28 2.87
N VAL A 173 4.22 26.96 3.80
CA VAL A 173 3.89 26.92 5.24
C VAL A 173 2.48 27.45 5.48
N GLU A 174 2.13 28.58 4.88
CA GLU A 174 0.80 29.18 5.01
C GLU A 174 -0.32 28.25 4.51
N ILE A 175 -0.10 27.62 3.35
CA ILE A 175 -1.02 26.63 2.78
C ILE A 175 -1.20 25.42 3.71
N LEU A 176 -0.11 24.91 4.28
CA LEU A 176 -0.16 23.77 5.20
C LEU A 176 -0.89 24.10 6.50
N ASP A 177 -0.67 25.30 7.03
CA ASP A 177 -1.37 25.76 8.22
C ASP A 177 -2.87 25.89 7.99
N GLU A 178 -3.27 26.42 6.84
CA GLU A 178 -4.68 26.50 6.46
C GLU A 178 -5.29 25.11 6.28
N ALA A 179 -4.61 24.22 5.54
CA ALA A 179 -5.06 22.85 5.32
C ALA A 179 -5.25 22.11 6.65
N ARG A 180 -4.29 22.22 7.58
CA ARG A 180 -4.37 21.66 8.93
C ARG A 180 -5.61 22.14 9.68
N ARG A 181 -5.87 23.45 9.71
CA ARG A 181 -7.08 24.01 10.37
C ARG A 181 -8.36 23.45 9.77
N ARG A 182 -8.44 23.39 8.44
CA ARG A 182 -9.62 22.85 7.73
C ARG A 182 -9.86 21.37 8.05
N VAL A 183 -8.81 20.55 8.13
CA VAL A 183 -8.91 19.14 8.51
C VAL A 183 -9.39 18.99 9.95
N TYR A 184 -8.85 19.76 10.90
CA TYR A 184 -9.33 19.74 12.29
C TYR A 184 -10.78 20.19 12.43
N ALA A 185 -11.23 21.16 11.61
CA ALA A 185 -12.61 21.60 11.62
C ALA A 185 -13.61 20.49 11.24
N LEU A 186 -13.20 19.47 10.48
CA LEU A 186 -14.04 18.30 10.17
C LEU A 186 -14.34 17.47 11.42
N LEU A 187 -13.41 17.40 12.39
CA LEU A 187 -13.60 16.66 13.64
C LEU A 187 -14.57 17.36 14.60
N ALA A 188 -14.83 18.65 14.39
CA ALA A 188 -15.75 19.45 15.20
C ALA A 188 -17.19 19.46 14.66
N GLN A 189 -17.43 18.89 13.48
CA GLN A 189 -18.74 18.84 12.81
C GLN A 189 -19.43 17.46 12.91
N GLY A 190 -18.78 16.50 13.58
CA GLY A 190 -19.25 15.12 13.74
C GLY A 190 -19.66 14.79 15.17
#